data_AF-A0ABC9AJL2-F1
#
_entry.id   AF-A0ABC9AJL2-F1
#
_cell.length_a   1.000
_cell.length_b   1.000
_cell.length_c   1.000
_cell.angle_alpha   90.00
_cell.angle_beta   90.00
_cell.angle_gamma   90.00
#
_symmetry.space_group_name_H-M   'P 1'
#
loop_
_entity.id
_entity.type
_entity.pdbx_description
1 polymer ?
#
loop_
_entity_poly.entity_id
_entity_poly.type
_entity_poly.pdbx_seq_one_letter_code
_entity_poly.pdbx_strand_id
1 'polypeptide(L)'
;MGELEIRDLIRSGAVCTSWHSSFAAFRRLRLPSPRQAPCLLYSGRSGATTLYCPSTGATLRVPFRGLRGLSPIGSARGWLVVADEASDLHLANPLTGARVALPPITTLRCVEGGAADPDGGGGLVYRVRDERGVVAHIPAAEARDCVYDRAALSGSPLVAGGDCVVLLLHSPLGELSFARPGDERWTWIPPGERTSGGRAYNDRDGLFYVVRSDDSIYALDLKGPNSPVVARRIMPELRHGDQPYRYLIHAPWGELLQAWRFRREYEPSSSTPVEIEDGDGDDVVADPSVELNTNELQL
;
A
#
# COMPACT_ATOMS: atom_id res chain seq x y z
N MET A 1 6.91 -8.58 -37.11
CA MET A 1 7.16 -7.50 -36.14
C MET A 1 7.65 -8.19 -34.88
N GLY A 2 8.91 -7.97 -34.47
CA GLY A 2 9.52 -8.75 -33.38
C GLY A 2 8.85 -8.46 -32.04
N GLU A 3 8.55 -9.51 -31.29
CA GLU A 3 8.03 -9.42 -29.93
C GLU A 3 9.18 -9.04 -28.97
N LEU A 4 8.98 -8.02 -28.14
CA LEU A 4 9.97 -7.60 -27.15
C LEU A 4 9.90 -8.54 -25.93
N GLU A 5 11.02 -9.15 -25.57
CA GLU A 5 11.11 -9.94 -24.32
C GLU A 5 10.85 -9.05 -23.10
N ILE A 6 10.36 -9.64 -22.00
CA ILE A 6 9.99 -8.92 -20.76
C ILE A 6 11.17 -8.07 -20.25
N ARG A 7 12.39 -8.60 -20.35
CA ARG A 7 13.60 -7.88 -19.94
C ARG A 7 13.82 -6.61 -20.77
N ASP A 8 13.65 -6.69 -22.08
CA ASP A 8 13.88 -5.58 -22.98
C ASP A 8 12.75 -4.55 -22.91
N LEU A 9 11.51 -5.01 -22.72
CA LEU A 9 10.37 -4.16 -22.43
C LEU A 9 10.57 -3.37 -21.12
N ILE A 10 11.01 -4.04 -20.04
CA ILE A 10 11.31 -3.38 -18.76
C ILE A 10 12.45 -2.36 -18.93
N ARG A 11 13.51 -2.73 -19.64
CA ARG A 11 14.65 -1.85 -19.91
C ARG A 11 14.26 -0.63 -20.73
N SER A 12 13.37 -0.80 -21.72
CA SER A 12 12.88 0.29 -22.56
C SER A 12 12.29 1.42 -21.72
N GLY A 13 11.52 1.08 -20.68
CA GLY A 13 10.90 2.05 -19.78
C GLY A 13 11.88 2.78 -18.85
N ALA A 14 13.15 2.39 -18.81
CA ALA A 14 14.20 3.02 -18.01
C ALA A 14 15.20 3.85 -18.86
N VAL A 15 15.03 3.93 -20.19
CA VAL A 15 15.97 4.62 -21.09
C VAL A 15 15.85 6.14 -20.97
N CYS A 16 14.64 6.68 -21.16
CA CYS A 16 14.37 8.12 -21.08
C CYS A 16 12.87 8.38 -20.86
N THR A 17 12.49 9.64 -20.63
CA THR A 17 11.09 10.02 -20.35
C THR A 17 10.13 9.71 -21.50
N SER A 18 10.55 9.90 -22.76
CA SER A 18 9.70 9.59 -23.92
C SER A 18 9.46 8.09 -24.06
N TRP A 19 10.49 7.27 -23.91
CA TRP A 19 10.37 5.81 -23.91
C TRP A 19 9.56 5.29 -22.73
N HIS A 20 9.73 5.89 -21.55
CA HIS A 20 8.91 5.59 -20.38
C HIS A 20 7.43 5.90 -20.63
N SER A 21 7.13 7.05 -21.25
CA SER A 21 5.77 7.42 -21.65
C SER A 21 5.17 6.46 -22.68
N SER A 22 5.95 6.03 -23.69
CA SER A 22 5.51 5.02 -24.68
C SER A 22 5.27 3.66 -24.04
N PHE A 23 6.16 3.21 -23.14
CA PHE A 23 5.98 2.00 -22.34
C PHE A 23 4.74 2.08 -21.46
N ALA A 24 4.52 3.21 -20.76
CA ALA A 24 3.36 3.44 -19.92
C ALA A 24 2.05 3.46 -20.74
N ALA A 25 2.06 4.12 -21.91
CA ALA A 25 0.93 4.13 -22.85
C ALA A 25 0.62 2.72 -23.37
N PHE A 26 1.65 1.97 -23.76
CA PHE A 26 1.51 0.57 -24.18
C PHE A 26 0.88 -0.30 -23.08
N ARG A 27 1.34 -0.16 -21.83
CA ARG A 27 0.75 -0.86 -20.67
C ARG A 27 -0.69 -0.43 -20.38
N ARG A 28 -1.03 0.86 -20.57
CA ARG A 28 -2.38 1.40 -20.35
C ARG A 28 -3.37 0.92 -21.40
N LEU A 29 -2.95 0.78 -22.65
CA LEU A 29 -3.83 0.45 -23.76
C LEU A 29 -4.35 -0.99 -23.72
N ARG A 30 -3.80 -1.87 -22.87
CA ARG A 30 -4.15 -3.30 -22.78
C ARG A 30 -4.31 -3.96 -24.17
N LEU A 31 -3.61 -3.45 -25.19
CA LEU A 31 -3.31 -4.18 -26.42
C LEU A 31 -2.78 -5.55 -25.97
N PRO A 32 -3.04 -6.65 -26.69
CA PRO A 32 -2.72 -8.00 -26.25
C PRO A 32 -1.20 -8.13 -26.04
N SER A 33 -0.75 -7.64 -24.91
CA SER A 33 0.51 -7.94 -24.30
C SER A 33 0.39 -9.43 -24.02
N PRO A 34 1.38 -10.25 -24.40
CA PRO A 34 1.39 -11.65 -24.03
C PRO A 34 1.07 -11.74 -22.54
N ARG A 35 0.18 -12.65 -22.14
CA ARG A 35 -0.33 -12.81 -20.76
C ARG A 35 0.84 -12.67 -19.77
N GLN A 36 1.06 -11.48 -19.22
CA GLN A 36 2.25 -11.21 -18.42
C GLN A 36 1.96 -11.78 -17.05
N ALA A 37 2.54 -12.94 -16.75
CA ALA A 37 2.48 -13.48 -15.40
C ALA A 37 3.05 -12.45 -14.42
N PRO A 38 2.46 -12.33 -13.22
CA PRO A 38 3.03 -11.47 -12.19
C PRO A 38 4.50 -11.85 -11.95
N CYS A 39 5.37 -10.84 -11.92
CA CYS A 39 6.78 -11.04 -11.60
C CYS A 39 6.97 -10.91 -10.08
N LEU A 40 7.82 -11.77 -9.52
CA LEU A 40 8.17 -11.76 -8.11
C LEU A 40 9.37 -10.82 -7.88
N LEU A 41 9.22 -9.83 -7.01
CA LEU A 41 10.33 -9.02 -6.52
C LEU A 41 10.74 -9.53 -5.14
N TYR A 42 12.01 -9.91 -4.97
CA TYR A 42 12.51 -10.43 -3.70
C TYR A 42 13.95 -10.03 -3.43
N SER A 43 14.35 -10.12 -2.16
CA SER A 43 15.73 -9.87 -1.74
C SER A 43 16.50 -11.19 -1.57
N GLY A 44 17.53 -11.38 -2.40
CA GLY A 44 18.41 -12.54 -2.29
C GLY A 44 19.26 -12.53 -1.02
N ARG A 45 19.89 -13.66 -0.71
CA ARG A 45 20.79 -13.82 0.46
C ARG A 45 21.96 -12.84 0.46
N SER A 46 22.40 -12.39 -0.70
CA SER A 46 23.45 -11.38 -0.86
C SER A 46 22.98 -9.94 -0.64
N GLY A 47 21.72 -9.72 -0.25
CA GLY A 47 21.11 -8.39 -0.12
C GLY A 47 20.72 -7.75 -1.46
N ALA A 48 21.03 -8.39 -2.59
CA ALA A 48 20.64 -7.90 -3.91
C ALA A 48 19.14 -8.09 -4.15
N THR A 49 18.47 -7.06 -4.65
CA THR A 49 17.07 -7.15 -5.08
C THR A 49 16.98 -7.75 -6.47
N THR A 50 16.06 -8.69 -6.65
CA THR A 50 15.91 -9.45 -7.88
C THR A 50 14.44 -9.52 -8.29
N LEU A 51 14.19 -9.29 -9.58
CA LEU A 51 12.91 -9.51 -10.22
C LEU A 51 12.96 -10.85 -10.97
N TYR A 52 12.05 -11.75 -10.63
CA TYR A 52 11.89 -13.05 -11.26
C TYR A 52 10.57 -13.11 -12.03
N CYS A 53 10.62 -13.59 -13.26
CA CYS A 53 9.44 -13.78 -14.10
C CYS A 53 9.09 -15.28 -14.19
N PRO A 54 8.03 -15.75 -13.51
CA PRO A 54 7.68 -17.16 -13.50
C PRO A 54 7.33 -17.73 -14.88
N SER A 55 6.75 -16.93 -15.78
CA SER A 55 6.36 -17.39 -17.12
C SER A 55 7.53 -17.62 -18.06
N THR A 56 8.68 -16.99 -17.82
CA THR A 56 9.87 -17.11 -18.68
C THR A 56 11.07 -17.74 -17.98
N GLY A 57 11.01 -17.90 -16.65
CA GLY A 57 12.16 -18.25 -15.82
C GLY A 57 13.23 -17.15 -15.74
N ALA A 58 13.01 -15.99 -16.40
CA ALA A 58 13.99 -14.94 -16.48
C ALA A 58 14.17 -14.25 -15.12
N THR A 59 15.43 -13.95 -14.81
CA THR A 59 15.81 -13.27 -13.57
C THR A 59 16.58 -12.00 -13.91
N LEU A 60 16.16 -10.87 -13.33
CA LEU A 60 16.79 -9.57 -13.50
C LEU A 60 17.19 -9.00 -12.14
N ARG A 61 18.48 -8.76 -11.93
CA ARG A 61 18.94 -7.95 -10.80
C ARG A 61 18.57 -6.51 -11.06
N VAL A 62 17.93 -5.88 -10.09
CA VAL A 62 17.48 -4.50 -10.18
C VAL A 62 18.37 -3.61 -9.31
N PRO A 63 18.53 -2.31 -9.65
CA PRO A 63 19.45 -1.42 -8.94
C PRO A 63 19.00 -1.11 -7.50
N PHE A 64 17.73 -1.31 -7.17
CA PHE A 64 17.20 -1.05 -5.84
C PHE A 64 17.87 -1.92 -4.77
N ARG A 65 18.35 -1.30 -3.70
CA ARG A 65 19.00 -1.97 -2.56
C ARG A 65 18.18 -1.78 -1.28
N GLY A 66 18.37 -2.68 -0.33
CA GLY A 66 17.78 -2.56 1.01
C GLY A 66 16.27 -2.78 1.01
N LEU A 67 15.77 -3.84 0.38
CA LEU A 67 14.40 -4.31 0.63
C LEU A 67 14.24 -4.95 2.01
N ARG A 68 15.30 -5.61 2.51
CA ARG A 68 15.33 -6.12 3.89
C ARG A 68 15.29 -4.92 4.82
N GLY A 69 14.22 -4.78 5.59
CA GLY A 69 13.97 -3.61 6.47
C GLY A 69 12.95 -2.61 5.92
N LEU A 70 12.34 -2.87 4.76
CA LEU A 70 11.24 -2.06 4.25
C LEU A 70 9.92 -2.83 4.34
N SER A 71 8.87 -2.17 4.84
CA SER A 71 7.50 -2.71 4.88
C SER A 71 6.68 -2.10 3.73
N PRO A 72 6.34 -2.87 2.67
CA PRO A 72 5.58 -2.36 1.53
C PRO A 72 4.09 -2.27 1.85
N ILE A 73 3.51 -1.07 1.70
CA ILE A 73 2.09 -0.81 2.00
C ILE A 73 1.26 -0.49 0.75
N GLY A 74 1.91 -0.35 -0.41
CA GLY A 74 1.23 -0.04 -1.67
C GLY A 74 2.13 -0.13 -2.89
N SER A 75 1.52 -0.21 -4.07
CA SER A 75 2.24 -0.11 -5.34
C SER A 75 1.36 0.40 -6.47
N ALA A 76 1.92 1.19 -7.38
CA ALA A 76 1.31 1.49 -8.67
C ALA A 76 2.36 1.97 -9.68
N ARG A 77 2.14 1.70 -10.97
CA ARG A 77 2.94 2.26 -12.09
C ARG A 77 4.46 2.09 -11.94
N GLY A 78 4.90 0.97 -11.36
CA GLY A 78 6.32 0.66 -11.16
C GLY A 78 6.94 1.26 -9.91
N TRP A 79 6.14 1.95 -9.08
CA TRP A 79 6.53 2.47 -7.78
C TRP A 79 5.91 1.65 -6.66
N LEU A 80 6.68 1.49 -5.59
CA LEU A 80 6.27 0.94 -4.30
C LEU A 80 6.15 2.09 -3.30
N VAL A 81 5.18 1.99 -2.39
CA VAL A 81 5.13 2.81 -1.17
C VAL A 81 5.65 1.92 -0.04
N VAL A 82 6.73 2.34 0.59
CA VAL A 82 7.46 1.54 1.58
C VAL A 82 7.75 2.36 2.82
N ALA A 83 7.61 1.75 3.99
CA ALA A 83 8.06 2.30 5.27
C ALA A 83 9.45 1.76 5.62
N ASP A 84 10.33 2.61 6.13
CA ASP A 84 11.66 2.21 6.61
C ASP A 84 11.67 1.82 8.11
N GLU A 85 12.85 1.62 8.68
CA GLU A 85 13.02 1.26 10.10
C GLU A 85 12.63 2.40 11.06
N ALA A 86 12.65 3.64 10.59
CA ALA A 86 12.12 4.79 11.31
C ALA A 86 10.63 5.02 11.01
N SER A 87 9.95 4.09 10.34
CA SER A 87 8.56 4.27 9.88
C SER A 87 8.33 5.45 8.94
N ASP A 88 9.37 6.04 8.36
CA ASP A 88 9.19 7.08 7.37
C ASP A 88 8.84 6.45 6.01
N LEU A 89 7.88 7.07 5.32
CA LEU A 89 7.38 6.57 4.05
C LEU A 89 8.18 7.12 2.88
N HIS A 90 8.43 6.25 1.89
CA HIS A 90 9.12 6.60 0.66
C HIS A 90 8.45 5.96 -0.55
N LEU A 91 8.49 6.65 -1.68
CA LEU A 91 8.24 6.07 -2.98
C LEU A 91 9.53 5.46 -3.52
N ALA A 92 9.50 4.19 -3.85
CA ALA A 92 10.65 3.44 -4.37
C ALA A 92 10.34 2.87 -5.76
N ASN A 93 11.22 3.11 -6.73
CA ASN A 93 11.15 2.42 -8.02
C ASN A 93 12.21 1.31 -8.05
N PRO A 94 11.80 0.02 -8.00
CA PRO A 94 12.76 -1.09 -7.96
C PRO A 94 13.67 -1.13 -9.20
N LEU A 95 13.14 -0.75 -10.36
CA LEU A 95 13.80 -0.87 -11.66
C LEU A 95 14.82 0.23 -11.92
N THR A 96 14.54 1.46 -11.49
CA THR A 96 15.46 2.60 -11.67
C THR A 96 16.32 2.85 -10.43
N GLY A 97 15.92 2.31 -9.27
CA GLY A 97 16.56 2.60 -7.98
C GLY A 97 16.18 3.96 -7.41
N ALA A 98 15.33 4.73 -8.10
CA ALA A 98 14.89 6.03 -7.63
C ALA A 98 14.11 5.91 -6.30
N ARG A 99 14.35 6.87 -5.42
CA ARG A 99 13.67 7.01 -4.13
C ARG A 99 13.21 8.45 -3.97
N VAL A 100 12.00 8.63 -3.47
CA VAL A 100 11.43 9.95 -3.19
C VAL A 100 10.78 9.90 -1.81
N ALA A 101 11.22 10.76 -0.90
CA ALA A 101 10.67 10.83 0.45
C ALA A 101 9.23 11.36 0.42
N LEU A 102 8.40 10.84 1.32
CA LEU A 102 7.08 11.37 1.66
C LEU A 102 7.16 12.08 3.02
N PRO A 103 6.11 12.82 3.42
CA PRO A 103 6.13 13.48 4.72
C PRO A 103 6.35 12.49 5.87
N PRO A 104 7.07 12.90 6.93
CA PRO A 104 7.41 12.00 8.02
C PRO A 104 6.18 11.60 8.82
N ILE A 105 6.26 10.43 9.47
CA ILE A 105 5.16 9.86 10.28
C ILE A 105 4.65 10.83 11.36
N THR A 106 5.54 11.66 11.91
CA THR A 106 5.24 12.67 12.94
C THR A 106 4.30 13.77 12.47
N THR A 107 4.05 13.88 11.17
CA THR A 107 3.11 14.87 10.61
C THR A 107 1.69 14.31 10.45
N LEU A 108 1.48 13.02 10.73
CA LEU A 108 0.14 12.44 10.83
C LEU A 108 -0.58 12.94 12.07
N ARG A 109 -1.88 13.19 11.93
CA ARG A 109 -2.74 13.71 13.00
C ARG A 109 -2.82 12.78 14.23
N CYS A 110 -2.78 11.46 13.99
CA CYS A 110 -2.82 10.46 15.04
C CYS A 110 -1.50 10.38 15.84
N VAL A 111 -0.40 10.97 15.34
CA VAL A 111 0.92 10.92 15.97
C VAL A 111 1.22 12.24 16.66
N GLU A 112 1.44 12.21 17.97
CA GLU A 112 1.69 13.40 18.79
C GLU A 112 3.17 13.80 18.85
N GLY A 113 4.06 12.94 18.33
CA GLY A 113 5.49 13.18 18.23
C GLY A 113 6.31 11.90 18.36
N GLY A 114 7.60 12.01 18.04
CA GLY A 114 8.60 10.98 18.28
C GLY A 114 9.66 11.49 19.26
N ALA A 115 10.09 10.63 20.17
CA ALA A 115 11.17 10.92 21.12
C ALA A 115 12.10 9.72 21.25
N ALA A 116 13.31 9.96 21.76
CA ALA A 116 14.18 8.87 22.15
C ALA A 116 13.52 8.02 23.24
N ASP A 117 13.76 6.73 23.17
CA ASP A 117 13.24 5.73 24.09
C ASP A 117 13.58 6.14 25.55
N PRO A 118 12.55 6.40 26.39
CA PRO A 118 12.76 6.83 27.77
C PRO A 118 13.45 5.76 28.62
N ASP A 119 13.36 4.49 28.24
CA ASP A 119 13.93 3.37 29.00
C ASP A 119 15.42 3.12 28.66
N GLY A 120 16.03 4.00 27.84
CA GLY A 120 17.46 4.01 27.59
C GLY A 120 17.94 3.03 26.51
N GLY A 121 17.02 2.42 25.75
CA GLY A 121 17.33 1.52 24.63
C GLY A 121 17.89 2.22 23.38
N GLY A 122 17.91 3.56 23.35
CA GLY A 122 18.43 4.35 22.22
C GLY A 122 17.55 4.30 20.96
N GLY A 123 16.38 3.66 21.02
CA GLY A 123 15.41 3.58 19.94
C GLY A 123 14.56 4.84 19.81
N LEU A 124 13.88 5.00 18.68
CA LEU A 124 12.87 6.05 18.49
C LEU A 124 11.50 5.48 18.86
N VAL A 125 10.72 6.21 19.66
CA VAL A 125 9.37 5.83 20.10
C VAL A 125 8.38 6.91 19.70
N TYR A 126 7.26 6.50 19.11
CA TYR A 126 6.16 7.37 18.70
C TYR A 126 5.03 7.35 19.72
N ARG A 127 4.48 8.53 20.00
CA ARG A 127 3.23 8.68 20.76
C ARG A 127 2.06 8.70 19.79
N VAL A 128 1.30 7.61 19.74
CA VAL A 128 0.17 7.44 18.81
C VAL A 128 -1.13 7.41 19.59
N ARG A 129 -2.08 8.25 19.20
CA ARG A 129 -3.40 8.32 19.83
C ARG A 129 -4.34 7.29 19.24
N ASP A 130 -4.93 6.46 20.09
CA ASP A 130 -5.91 5.44 19.73
C ASP A 130 -7.34 5.99 19.55
N GLU A 131 -8.27 5.08 19.23
CA GLU A 131 -9.70 5.35 19.07
C GLU A 131 -10.38 5.85 20.34
N ARG A 132 -9.86 5.47 21.51
CA ARG A 132 -10.38 5.83 22.83
C ARG A 132 -9.75 7.14 23.34
N GLY A 133 -8.83 7.72 22.58
CA GLY A 133 -8.06 8.90 22.95
C GLY A 133 -6.87 8.59 23.88
N VAL A 134 -6.56 7.31 24.10
CA VAL A 134 -5.41 6.86 24.87
C VAL A 134 -4.17 6.94 24.00
N VAL A 135 -3.07 7.44 24.57
CA VAL A 135 -1.79 7.57 23.88
C VAL A 135 -0.95 6.32 24.14
N ALA A 136 -0.67 5.57 23.08
CA ALA A 136 0.25 4.44 23.08
C ALA A 136 1.67 4.90 22.74
N HIS A 137 2.66 4.25 23.33
CA HIS A 137 4.07 4.40 23.00
C HIS A 137 4.50 3.24 22.12
N ILE A 138 4.81 3.52 20.86
CA ILE A 138 5.10 2.49 19.86
C ILE A 138 6.53 2.66 19.36
N PRO A 139 7.41 1.66 19.49
CA PRO A 139 8.73 1.68 18.88
C PRO A 139 8.67 1.93 17.36
N ALA A 140 9.60 2.70 16.81
CA ALA A 140 9.60 3.07 15.40
C ALA A 140 9.68 1.87 14.45
N ALA A 141 10.31 0.76 14.88
CA ALA A 141 10.36 -0.46 14.09
C ALA A 141 9.00 -1.18 14.00
N GLU A 142 8.11 -0.96 14.96
CA GLU A 142 6.77 -1.56 15.03
C GLU A 142 5.71 -0.65 14.42
N ALA A 143 5.89 0.68 14.52
CA ALA A 143 4.95 1.66 13.99
C ALA A 143 4.69 1.48 12.48
N ARG A 144 5.68 1.01 11.71
CA ARG A 144 5.53 0.76 10.27
C ARG A 144 4.56 -0.36 9.95
N ASP A 145 4.32 -1.26 10.89
CA ASP A 145 3.48 -2.44 10.73
C ASP A 145 2.08 -2.26 11.33
N CYS A 146 1.89 -1.29 12.25
CA CYS A 146 0.60 -1.03 12.89
C CYS A 146 -0.03 0.36 12.60
N VAL A 147 0.76 1.37 12.20
CA VAL A 147 0.23 2.70 11.85
C VAL A 147 -0.24 2.73 10.39
N TYR A 148 0.41 2.00 9.50
CA TYR A 148 0.09 2.03 8.08
C TYR A 148 -0.71 0.80 7.63
N ASP A 149 -1.93 1.01 7.16
CA ASP A 149 -2.71 -0.09 6.58
C ASP A 149 -2.33 -0.30 5.12
N ARG A 150 -2.54 0.73 4.28
CA ARG A 150 -2.39 0.66 2.83
C ARG A 150 -2.17 2.03 2.21
N ALA A 151 -1.47 2.08 1.09
CA ALA A 151 -1.34 3.29 0.26
C ALA A 151 -1.78 3.06 -1.21
N ALA A 152 -2.36 4.10 -1.81
CA ALA A 152 -2.67 4.20 -3.23
C ALA A 152 -1.96 5.40 -3.87
N LEU A 153 -1.68 5.30 -5.17
CA LEU A 153 -0.85 6.27 -5.90
C LEU A 153 -1.54 6.71 -7.20
N SER A 154 -1.60 8.01 -7.48
CA SER A 154 -2.23 8.57 -8.69
C SER A 154 -1.35 8.50 -9.95
N GLY A 155 -0.02 8.47 -9.80
CA GLY A 155 0.90 8.67 -10.92
C GLY A 155 2.36 8.39 -10.58
N SER A 156 3.26 8.62 -11.54
CA SER A 156 4.70 8.57 -11.29
C SER A 156 5.16 9.93 -10.71
N PRO A 157 5.96 9.96 -9.63
CA PRO A 157 6.44 11.19 -8.99
C PRO A 157 7.49 11.94 -9.82
N LEU A 158 8.06 11.32 -10.87
CA LEU A 158 9.15 11.90 -11.67
C LEU A 158 8.68 12.53 -12.99
N VAL A 159 7.38 12.56 -13.28
CA VAL A 159 6.87 13.21 -14.48
C VAL A 159 6.80 14.72 -14.23
N ALA A 160 7.54 15.50 -15.00
CA ALA A 160 7.51 16.96 -14.92
C ALA A 160 6.08 17.48 -15.14
N GLY A 161 5.56 18.26 -14.19
CA GLY A 161 4.16 18.73 -14.18
C GLY A 161 3.12 17.68 -13.72
N GLY A 162 3.57 16.53 -13.20
CA GLY A 162 2.69 15.49 -12.69
C GLY A 162 2.30 15.71 -11.22
N ASP A 163 1.01 15.92 -10.96
CA ASP A 163 0.41 15.91 -9.62
C ASP A 163 0.31 14.46 -9.08
N CYS A 164 1.47 13.86 -8.80
CA CYS A 164 1.52 12.57 -8.12
C CYS A 164 0.99 12.75 -6.69
N VAL A 165 -0.08 12.03 -6.35
CA VAL A 165 -0.72 12.04 -5.05
C VAL A 165 -0.62 10.64 -4.47
N VAL A 166 -0.19 10.58 -3.22
CA VAL A 166 -0.23 9.39 -2.38
C VAL A 166 -1.42 9.53 -1.45
N LEU A 167 -2.34 8.58 -1.50
CA LEU A 167 -3.44 8.44 -0.55
C LEU A 167 -3.06 7.33 0.43
N LEU A 168 -2.98 7.68 1.71
CA LEU A 168 -2.65 6.80 2.82
C LEU A 168 -3.91 6.49 3.62
N LEU A 169 -4.19 5.19 3.82
CA LEU A 169 -5.03 4.72 4.91
C LEU A 169 -4.11 4.35 6.08
N HIS A 170 -4.39 4.93 7.25
CA HIS A 170 -3.62 4.68 8.45
C HIS A 170 -4.53 4.41 9.66
N SER A 171 -3.97 3.58 10.53
CA SER A 171 -4.49 3.19 11.83
C SER A 171 -4.01 4.17 12.91
N PRO A 172 -4.66 4.21 14.08
CA PRO A 172 -5.72 3.30 14.56
C PRO A 172 -7.12 3.68 14.12
N LEU A 173 -7.32 4.89 13.59
CA LEU A 173 -8.66 5.43 13.35
C LEU A 173 -9.28 5.00 12.00
N GLY A 174 -8.52 4.31 11.13
CA GLY A 174 -8.93 4.06 9.74
C GLY A 174 -9.07 5.38 8.97
N GLU A 175 -8.16 6.30 9.25
CA GLU A 175 -8.14 7.67 8.74
C GLU A 175 -7.47 7.74 7.37
N LEU A 176 -7.91 8.73 6.58
CA LEU A 176 -7.32 9.02 5.29
C LEU A 176 -6.46 10.27 5.38
N SER A 177 -5.30 10.21 4.75
CA SER A 177 -4.44 11.36 4.55
C SER A 177 -3.80 11.30 3.18
N PHE A 178 -3.51 12.45 2.59
CA PHE A 178 -2.82 12.49 1.31
C PHE A 178 -1.63 13.43 1.35
N ALA A 179 -0.67 13.16 0.47
CA ALA A 179 0.50 13.99 0.28
C ALA A 179 0.99 13.88 -1.16
N ARG A 180 1.74 14.88 -1.59
CA ARG A 180 2.51 14.88 -2.82
C ARG A 180 3.99 14.69 -2.49
N PRO A 181 4.77 14.10 -3.42
CA PRO A 181 6.21 14.15 -3.34
C PRO A 181 6.70 15.60 -3.17
N GLY A 182 7.44 15.86 -2.09
CA GLY A 182 7.92 17.20 -1.73
C GLY A 182 7.04 17.98 -0.75
N ASP A 183 5.85 17.49 -0.41
CA ASP A 183 5.09 18.05 0.72
C ASP A 183 5.85 17.82 2.03
N GLU A 184 5.77 18.79 2.95
CA GLU A 184 6.40 18.67 4.28
C GLU A 184 5.51 17.93 5.30
N ARG A 185 4.20 17.85 5.05
CA ARG A 185 3.21 17.28 5.98
C ARG A 185 2.11 16.49 5.26
N TRP A 186 1.59 15.48 5.94
CA TRP A 186 0.36 14.81 5.52
C TRP A 186 -0.85 15.74 5.65
N THR A 187 -1.69 15.79 4.61
CA THR A 187 -2.97 16.49 4.65
C THR A 187 -4.07 15.50 5.02
N TRP A 188 -4.60 15.66 6.24
CA TRP A 188 -5.72 14.85 6.74
C TRP A 188 -6.99 15.14 5.94
N ILE A 189 -7.75 14.08 5.63
CA ILE A 189 -9.03 14.17 4.94
C ILE A 189 -10.15 14.12 6.01
N PRO A 190 -10.89 15.23 6.21
CA PRO A 190 -11.93 15.31 7.24
C PRO A 190 -13.07 14.29 7.02
N PRO A 191 -13.79 13.95 8.10
CA PRO A 191 -14.48 12.68 8.20
C PRO A 191 -15.74 12.62 7.34
N GLY A 192 -15.93 11.46 6.72
CA GLY A 192 -17.17 10.72 6.90
C GLY A 192 -16.79 9.27 7.14
N GLU A 193 -17.26 8.68 8.25
CA GLU A 193 -17.05 7.29 8.69
C GLU A 193 -15.65 6.65 8.52
N ARG A 194 -15.40 5.54 9.21
CA ARG A 194 -14.11 4.86 9.13
C ARG A 194 -13.93 4.21 7.77
N THR A 195 -12.71 4.24 7.23
CA THR A 195 -12.42 3.62 5.93
C THR A 195 -11.95 2.18 6.13
N SER A 196 -12.51 1.25 5.36
CA SER A 196 -12.16 -0.17 5.39
C SER A 196 -11.24 -0.53 4.21
N GLY A 197 -10.74 -1.77 4.16
CA GLY A 197 -9.68 -2.33 3.29
C GLY A 197 -9.62 -1.95 1.80
N GLY A 198 -10.71 -1.48 1.18
CA GLY A 198 -10.79 -1.20 -0.25
C GLY A 198 -10.36 0.21 -0.66
N ARG A 199 -9.42 0.30 -1.60
CA ARG A 199 -9.05 1.56 -2.27
C ARG A 199 -8.52 1.34 -3.69
N ALA A 200 -8.79 2.27 -4.59
CA ALA A 200 -8.30 2.24 -5.97
C ALA A 200 -8.10 3.67 -6.49
N TYR A 201 -7.26 3.83 -7.51
CA TYR A 201 -7.16 5.08 -8.27
C TYR A 201 -7.49 4.78 -9.73
N ASN A 202 -8.35 5.60 -10.33
CA ASN A 202 -8.75 5.46 -11.72
C ASN A 202 -8.05 6.49 -12.62
N ASP A 203 -7.29 6.05 -13.60
CA ASP A 203 -6.62 6.94 -14.56
C ASP A 203 -7.59 7.74 -15.44
N ARG A 204 -8.82 7.26 -15.65
CA ARG A 204 -9.75 7.85 -16.63
C ARG A 204 -10.37 9.16 -16.14
N ASP A 205 -10.85 9.18 -14.90
CA ASP A 205 -11.37 10.39 -14.25
C ASP A 205 -10.34 11.04 -13.32
N GLY A 206 -9.29 10.29 -12.93
CA GLY A 206 -8.24 10.69 -12.00
C GLY A 206 -8.74 10.88 -10.57
N LEU A 207 -9.72 10.08 -10.16
CA LEU A 207 -10.26 10.05 -8.81
C LEU A 207 -9.69 8.87 -8.02
N PHE A 208 -9.60 9.05 -6.71
CA PHE A 208 -9.43 7.94 -5.77
C PHE A 208 -10.77 7.42 -5.34
N TYR A 209 -10.89 6.11 -5.18
CA TYR A 209 -12.06 5.44 -4.67
C TYR A 209 -11.69 4.76 -3.36
N VAL A 210 -12.52 4.93 -2.34
CA VAL A 210 -12.32 4.31 -1.02
C VAL A 210 -13.62 3.64 -0.58
N VAL A 211 -13.48 2.49 0.08
CA VAL A 211 -14.60 1.75 0.67
C VAL A 211 -14.63 2.06 2.16
N ARG A 212 -15.79 2.47 2.67
CA ARG A 212 -15.98 2.74 4.10
C ARG A 212 -16.35 1.47 4.87
N SER A 213 -16.39 1.56 6.18
CA SER A 213 -16.77 0.45 7.05
C SER A 213 -18.23 0.03 6.91
N ASP A 214 -19.10 0.94 6.46
CA ASP A 214 -20.49 0.69 6.06
C ASP A 214 -20.63 0.19 4.61
N ASP A 215 -19.55 -0.28 3.99
CA ASP A 215 -19.53 -0.73 2.59
C ASP A 215 -19.80 0.33 1.53
N SER A 216 -20.04 1.58 1.91
CA SER A 216 -20.27 2.64 0.94
C SER A 216 -18.98 3.04 0.24
N ILE A 217 -19.08 3.36 -1.06
CA ILE A 217 -17.93 3.81 -1.85
C ILE A 217 -17.98 5.32 -2.04
N TYR A 218 -16.84 5.97 -1.76
CA TYR A 218 -16.63 7.38 -2.02
C TYR A 218 -15.57 7.58 -3.10
N ALA A 219 -15.83 8.49 -4.03
CA ALA A 219 -14.79 9.09 -4.85
C ALA A 219 -14.24 10.33 -4.18
N LEU A 220 -12.91 10.48 -4.20
CA LEU A 220 -12.16 11.62 -3.70
C LEU A 220 -11.46 12.28 -4.89
N ASP A 221 -11.78 13.54 -5.12
CA ASP A 221 -11.01 14.40 -6.02
C ASP A 221 -9.91 15.11 -5.23
N LEU A 222 -8.66 14.74 -5.53
CA LEU A 222 -7.47 15.30 -4.90
C LEU A 222 -6.64 16.13 -5.87
N LYS A 223 -7.18 16.50 -7.05
CA LYS A 223 -6.49 17.32 -8.05
C LYS A 223 -6.57 18.81 -7.67
N GLY A 224 -5.55 19.30 -6.96
CA GLY A 224 -5.35 20.73 -6.69
C GLY A 224 -4.75 21.00 -5.30
N PRO A 225 -3.89 22.02 -5.14
CA PRO A 225 -3.20 22.31 -3.87
C PRO A 225 -4.13 22.76 -2.74
N ASN A 226 -5.31 23.29 -3.07
CA ASN A 226 -6.31 23.82 -2.11
C ASN A 226 -7.73 23.27 -2.37
N SER A 227 -7.87 22.18 -3.14
CA SER A 227 -9.20 21.67 -3.46
C SER A 227 -9.81 21.03 -2.20
N PRO A 228 -11.02 21.43 -1.76
CA PRO A 228 -11.72 20.69 -0.73
C PRO A 228 -11.89 19.26 -1.24
N VAL A 229 -11.55 18.27 -0.41
CA VAL A 229 -11.74 16.87 -0.78
C VAL A 229 -13.23 16.65 -1.07
N VAL A 230 -13.59 16.60 -2.35
CA VAL A 230 -14.97 16.36 -2.75
C VAL A 230 -15.20 14.86 -2.65
N ALA A 231 -15.66 14.44 -1.48
CA ALA A 231 -16.09 13.07 -1.23
C ALA A 231 -17.51 12.90 -1.78
N ARG A 232 -17.65 12.24 -2.94
CA ARG A 232 -18.97 11.89 -3.49
C ARG A 232 -19.26 10.42 -3.23
N ARG A 233 -20.36 10.11 -2.54
CA ARG A 233 -20.85 8.74 -2.43
C ARG A 233 -21.33 8.26 -3.80
N ILE A 234 -20.79 7.13 -4.27
CA ILE A 234 -21.14 6.55 -5.58
C ILE A 234 -21.93 5.26 -5.41
N MET A 235 -21.72 4.52 -4.31
CA MET A 235 -22.53 3.34 -3.96
C MET A 235 -23.06 3.45 -2.53
N PRO A 236 -24.33 3.07 -2.28
CA PRO A 236 -24.91 3.05 -0.94
C PRO A 236 -24.39 1.87 -0.09
N GLU A 237 -24.67 1.92 1.22
CA GLU A 237 -24.34 0.88 2.21
C GLU A 237 -24.91 -0.49 1.80
N LEU A 238 -24.07 -1.52 1.89
CA LEU A 238 -24.45 -2.92 1.66
C LEU A 238 -24.33 -3.68 2.99
N ARG A 239 -25.41 -3.74 3.78
CA ARG A 239 -25.40 -4.41 5.09
C ARG A 239 -25.15 -5.92 4.96
N HIS A 240 -23.97 -6.36 5.34
CA HIS A 240 -23.64 -7.78 5.50
C HIS A 240 -23.21 -8.06 6.95
N GLY A 241 -23.64 -9.19 7.50
CA GLY A 241 -23.43 -9.55 8.91
C GLY A 241 -22.01 -9.99 9.24
N ASP A 242 -21.27 -10.48 8.25
CA ASP A 242 -19.86 -10.85 8.38
C ASP A 242 -18.98 -9.67 7.91
N GLN A 243 -17.80 -9.48 8.48
CA GLN A 243 -16.85 -8.42 8.09
C GLN A 243 -15.83 -8.93 7.05
N PRO A 244 -16.09 -8.84 5.72
CA PRO A 244 -15.13 -9.28 4.72
C PRO A 244 -13.97 -8.31 4.53
N TYR A 245 -12.86 -8.85 4.02
CA TYR A 245 -11.84 -8.03 3.37
C TYR A 245 -12.36 -7.49 2.05
N ARG A 246 -12.24 -6.18 1.85
CA ARG A 246 -12.79 -5.48 0.69
C ARG A 246 -11.69 -5.04 -0.25
N TYR A 247 -11.92 -5.23 -1.55
CA TYR A 247 -11.01 -4.82 -2.61
C TYR A 247 -11.79 -4.07 -3.68
N LEU A 248 -11.16 -3.05 -4.25
CA LEU A 248 -11.68 -2.37 -5.44
C LEU A 248 -10.89 -2.83 -6.65
N ILE A 249 -11.59 -3.28 -7.68
CA ILE A 249 -11.00 -3.87 -8.88
C ILE A 249 -11.52 -3.12 -10.11
N HIS A 250 -10.61 -2.69 -10.97
CA HIS A 250 -10.98 -2.17 -12.28
C HIS A 250 -11.23 -3.32 -13.25
N ALA A 251 -12.49 -3.45 -13.66
CA ALA A 251 -12.87 -4.41 -14.68
C ALA A 251 -12.28 -4.00 -16.05
N PRO A 252 -11.96 -4.96 -16.94
CA PRO A 252 -11.47 -4.66 -18.29
C PRO A 252 -12.42 -3.78 -19.12
N TRP A 253 -13.73 -3.86 -18.86
CA TRP A 253 -14.76 -3.07 -19.53
C TRP A 253 -14.93 -1.65 -18.95
N GLY A 254 -14.17 -1.30 -17.90
CA GLY A 254 -14.09 0.07 -17.39
C GLY A 254 -14.93 0.37 -16.15
N GLU A 255 -15.70 -0.59 -15.67
CA GLU A 255 -16.42 -0.47 -14.40
C GLU A 255 -15.52 -0.75 -13.21
N LEU A 256 -15.93 -0.25 -12.05
CA LEU A 256 -15.30 -0.51 -10.76
C LEU A 256 -16.13 -1.57 -10.03
N LEU A 257 -15.49 -2.69 -9.68
CA LEU A 257 -16.10 -3.79 -8.93
C LEU A 257 -15.60 -3.77 -7.49
N GLN A 258 -16.45 -4.20 -6.57
CA GLN A 258 -16.09 -4.36 -5.17
C GLN A 258 -16.03 -5.86 -4.86
N ALA A 259 -14.82 -6.40 -4.77
CA ALA A 259 -14.61 -7.80 -4.43
C ALA A 259 -14.54 -7.99 -2.92
N TRP A 260 -15.26 -8.96 -2.41
CA TRP A 260 -15.27 -9.33 -0.99
C TRP A 260 -14.61 -10.68 -0.80
N ARG A 261 -13.73 -10.75 0.20
CA ARG A 261 -13.05 -11.98 0.58
C ARG A 261 -13.37 -12.29 2.03
N PHE A 262 -14.04 -13.41 2.23
CA PHE A 262 -14.35 -13.92 3.56
C PHE A 262 -13.24 -14.88 3.99
N ARG A 263 -12.63 -14.58 5.13
CA ARG A 263 -11.64 -15.42 5.79
C ARG A 263 -12.22 -15.90 7.10
N ARG A 264 -11.99 -17.16 7.45
CA ARG A 264 -12.25 -17.70 8.78
C ARG A 264 -10.91 -18.10 9.38
N GLU A 265 -10.70 -17.85 10.65
CA GLU A 265 -9.55 -18.37 11.38
C GLU A 265 -9.55 -19.90 11.27
N TYR A 266 -8.39 -20.45 10.95
CA TYR A 266 -8.20 -21.88 10.99
C TYR A 266 -8.00 -22.29 12.44
N GLU A 267 -9.03 -22.87 13.07
CA GLU A 267 -8.83 -23.65 14.30
C GLU A 267 -8.32 -25.03 13.86
N PRO A 268 -7.03 -25.37 14.08
CA PRO A 268 -6.56 -26.71 13.81
C PRO A 268 -7.39 -27.70 14.62
N SER A 269 -8.03 -28.66 13.94
CA SER A 269 -8.69 -29.78 14.59
C SER A 269 -7.69 -30.47 15.49
N SER A 270 -7.95 -30.40 16.80
CA SER A 270 -7.09 -30.90 17.87
C SER A 270 -6.56 -32.30 17.58
N SER A 271 -5.32 -32.39 17.11
CA SER A 271 -4.50 -33.58 17.29
C SER A 271 -3.02 -33.21 17.18
N THR A 272 -2.34 -33.42 18.31
CA THR A 272 -0.92 -33.27 18.64
C THR A 272 -0.37 -31.84 18.77
N PRO A 273 -0.11 -31.36 20.01
CA PRO A 273 0.56 -30.08 20.23
C PRO A 273 2.04 -30.21 19.89
N VAL A 274 2.57 -29.23 19.15
CA VAL A 274 4.00 -28.92 19.21
C VAL A 274 4.15 -28.00 20.40
N GLU A 275 4.71 -28.50 21.49
CA GLU A 275 5.09 -27.67 22.64
C GLU A 275 6.16 -26.67 22.18
N ILE A 276 5.76 -25.42 22.06
CA ILE A 276 6.66 -24.28 22.14
C ILE A 276 6.27 -23.60 23.45
N GLU A 277 7.14 -23.72 24.45
CA GLU A 277 7.03 -22.94 25.68
C GLU A 277 7.21 -21.47 25.31
N ASP A 278 6.18 -20.65 25.48
CA ASP A 278 6.33 -19.21 25.66
C ASP A 278 5.18 -18.65 26.51
N GLY A 279 5.57 -17.78 27.43
CA GLY A 279 4.83 -17.41 28.63
C GLY A 279 3.67 -16.42 28.44
N ASP A 280 2.89 -16.34 29.52
CA ASP A 280 1.72 -15.47 29.71
C ASP A 280 1.91 -14.04 29.20
N GLY A 281 1.02 -13.63 28.30
CA GLY A 281 0.85 -12.26 27.84
C GLY A 281 -0.44 -12.15 27.04
N ASP A 282 -1.55 -11.94 27.74
CA ASP A 282 -2.88 -11.74 27.18
C ASP A 282 -2.97 -10.33 26.57
N ASP A 283 -2.53 -10.20 25.31
CA ASP A 283 -2.89 -9.10 24.43
C ASP A 283 -3.15 -9.70 23.05
N VAL A 284 -4.41 -9.66 22.60
CA VAL A 284 -4.84 -10.15 21.28
C VAL A 284 -4.34 -9.17 20.21
N VAL A 285 -3.04 -9.22 19.96
CA VAL A 285 -2.45 -8.75 18.71
C VAL A 285 -2.68 -9.88 17.72
N ALA A 286 -3.51 -9.64 16.70
CA ALA A 286 -3.73 -10.60 15.64
C ALA A 286 -2.38 -10.99 15.04
N ASP A 287 -1.95 -12.24 15.27
CA ASP A 287 -0.68 -12.74 14.78
C ASP A 287 -0.69 -12.67 13.23
N PRO A 288 0.20 -11.87 12.60
CA PRO A 288 0.26 -11.75 11.15
C PRO A 288 0.66 -13.06 10.45
N SER A 289 1.06 -14.08 11.21
CA SER A 289 1.44 -15.43 10.77
C SER A 289 0.28 -16.43 10.70
N VAL A 290 -0.92 -16.09 11.20
CA VAL A 290 -2.05 -17.04 11.23
C VAL A 290 -2.40 -17.45 9.80
N GLU A 291 -2.40 -18.76 9.54
CA GLU A 291 -2.86 -19.32 8.28
C GLU A 291 -4.36 -19.04 8.11
N LEU A 292 -4.68 -18.09 7.23
CA LEU A 292 -6.05 -17.69 6.97
C LEU A 292 -6.56 -18.33 5.67
N ASN A 293 -7.55 -19.21 5.80
CA ASN A 293 -8.20 -19.85 4.66
C ASN A 293 -9.22 -18.91 4.01
N THR A 294 -9.19 -18.86 2.68
CA THR A 294 -10.20 -18.16 1.89
C THR A 294 -11.33 -19.13 1.64
N ASN A 295 -12.50 -18.85 2.21
CA ASN A 295 -13.64 -19.74 2.07
C ASN A 295 -14.58 -19.27 0.95
N GLU A 296 -14.64 -17.95 0.72
CA GLU A 296 -15.54 -17.37 -0.27
C GLU A 296 -14.96 -16.07 -0.85
N LEU A 297 -15.20 -15.87 -2.15
CA LEU A 297 -14.95 -14.63 -2.88
C LEU A 297 -16.23 -14.22 -3.61
N GLN A 298 -16.72 -13.01 -3.34
CA GLN A 298 -17.87 -12.40 -4.04
C GLN A 298 -17.39 -11.18 -4.82
N LEU A 299 -18.05 -10.85 -5.94
CA LEU A 299 -17.70 -9.75 -6.85
C LEU A 299 -18.89 -8.82 -7.09
#